data_AF-C3XUD3-F1
#
_entry.id   AF-C3XUD3-F1
#
_cell.length_a   1.000
_cell.length_b   1.000
_cell.length_c   1.000
_cell.angle_alpha   90.00
_cell.angle_beta   90.00
_cell.angle_gamma   90.00
#
_symmetry.space_group_name_H-M   'P 1'
#
loop_
_entity.id
_entity.type
_entity.pdbx_description
1 polymer ?
#
loop_
_entity_poly.entity_id
_entity_poly.type
_entity_poly.pdbx_seq_one_letter_code
_entity_poly.pdbx_strand_id
1 'polypeptide(L)'
;MVNSCGTSDQDNGKIVESHDDSVSDYVTSSPLDCSLTFQVPSPYTNILFQFRFFEITSSLTTTTTSNPTSISPIGTTQSAADVCDGVGAHVTFYDGSSSSAPVLSGPVCGSSTPGSVITTTGNLTMRLVISASSAQVSFVGDYTSFHSGSCTGGNLFQCTNNRCIAFDLTCDQTGIDNCGDASDQSFGPPANCNRKSVSLNT
;
A
#
# COMPACT_ATOMS: atom_id res chain seq x y z
N MET A 1 -5.21 -7.29 -6.74
CA MET A 1 -4.51 -8.21 -5.82
C MET A 1 -5.14 -9.57 -5.90
N VAL A 2 -6.44 -9.72 -5.59
CA VAL A 2 -7.16 -11.01 -5.65
C VAL A 2 -7.07 -11.64 -7.04
N ASN A 3 -7.26 -10.84 -8.09
CA ASN A 3 -7.18 -11.31 -9.49
C ASN A 3 -5.74 -11.61 -9.98
N SER A 4 -4.73 -11.25 -9.19
CA SER A 4 -3.31 -11.46 -9.50
C SER A 4 -2.65 -12.30 -8.41
N CYS A 5 -3.41 -13.24 -7.85
CA CYS A 5 -2.95 -13.98 -6.70
C CYS A 5 -1.77 -14.90 -7.03
N GLY A 6 -0.71 -14.82 -6.22
CA GLY A 6 0.50 -15.62 -6.38
C GLY A 6 1.39 -15.16 -7.53
N THR A 7 1.12 -14.02 -8.15
CA THR A 7 1.94 -13.48 -9.24
C THR A 7 3.06 -12.59 -8.71
N SER A 8 3.99 -12.26 -9.60
CA SER A 8 4.98 -11.23 -9.36
C SER A 8 5.01 -10.27 -10.52
N ASP A 9 5.11 -8.98 -10.20
CA ASP A 9 5.14 -7.88 -11.16
C ASP A 9 6.49 -7.14 -11.05
N GLN A 10 7.04 -6.73 -12.19
CA GLN A 10 8.21 -5.86 -12.27
C GLN A 10 7.84 -4.63 -13.10
N ASP A 11 7.86 -3.45 -12.47
CA ASP A 11 7.51 -2.19 -13.13
C ASP A 11 8.14 -1.00 -12.40
N ASN A 12 8.18 0.17 -13.06
CA ASN A 12 8.64 1.43 -12.48
C ASN A 12 7.64 1.96 -11.45
N GLY A 13 6.34 1.82 -11.73
CA GLY A 13 5.28 2.14 -10.79
C GLY A 13 3.93 1.68 -11.31
N LYS A 14 3.02 1.32 -10.40
CA LYS A 14 1.72 0.73 -10.76
C LYS A 14 0.69 0.91 -9.65
N ILE A 15 -0.57 1.11 -10.03
CA ILE A 15 -1.72 1.07 -9.13
C ILE A 15 -2.04 -0.39 -8.76
N VAL A 16 -2.21 -0.62 -7.47
CA VAL A 16 -2.54 -1.92 -6.89
C VAL A 16 -3.91 -1.85 -6.24
N GLU A 17 -4.88 -2.50 -6.86
CA GLU A 17 -6.23 -2.60 -6.34
C GLU A 17 -6.40 -3.91 -5.58
N SER A 18 -7.28 -3.95 -4.60
CA SER A 18 -7.66 -5.22 -3.96
C SER A 18 -8.35 -6.16 -4.96
N HIS A 19 -9.31 -5.63 -5.71
CA HIS A 19 -10.14 -6.28 -6.76
C HIS A 19 -10.60 -5.25 -7.82
N ASP A 20 -11.21 -5.70 -8.93
CA ASP A 20 -11.51 -4.86 -10.10
C ASP A 20 -12.41 -3.65 -9.81
N ASP A 21 -13.33 -3.75 -8.84
CA ASP A 21 -14.27 -2.68 -8.45
C ASP A 21 -13.91 -2.07 -7.09
N SER A 22 -12.62 -2.02 -6.74
CA SER A 22 -12.13 -1.42 -5.49
C SER A 22 -12.69 0.00 -5.31
N VAL A 23 -12.90 0.42 -4.06
CA VAL A 23 -13.65 1.64 -3.65
C VAL A 23 -15.17 1.50 -3.77
N SER A 24 -15.70 0.80 -4.79
CA SER A 24 -17.14 0.69 -5.02
C SER A 24 -17.76 -0.58 -4.44
N ASP A 25 -16.97 -1.64 -4.30
CA ASP A 25 -17.39 -2.92 -3.72
C ASP A 25 -16.32 -3.47 -2.75
N TYR A 26 -16.60 -4.63 -2.16
CA TYR A 26 -15.74 -5.35 -1.22
C TYR A 26 -15.49 -6.79 -1.69
N VAL A 27 -14.26 -7.26 -1.46
CA VAL A 27 -13.96 -8.70 -1.52
C VAL A 27 -14.65 -9.38 -0.34
N THR A 28 -15.49 -10.37 -0.64
CA THR A 28 -16.20 -11.21 0.34
C THR A 28 -15.77 -12.69 0.27
N SER A 29 -14.75 -13.00 -0.53
CA SER A 29 -14.24 -14.36 -0.70
C SER A 29 -13.48 -14.82 0.55
N SER A 30 -14.10 -15.74 1.32
CA SER A 30 -13.48 -16.40 2.47
C SER A 30 -13.60 -17.93 2.34
N PRO A 31 -12.53 -18.70 2.68
CA PRO A 31 -11.21 -18.23 3.09
C PRO A 31 -10.35 -17.77 1.90
N LEU A 32 -9.47 -16.80 2.13
CA LEU A 32 -8.45 -16.37 1.17
C LEU A 32 -7.11 -16.19 1.87
N ASP A 33 -6.04 -16.68 1.25
CA ASP A 33 -4.66 -16.37 1.61
C ASP A 33 -3.91 -16.10 0.31
N CYS A 34 -3.61 -14.83 0.06
CA CYS A 34 -3.13 -14.38 -1.22
C CYS A 34 -1.90 -13.51 -1.08
N SER A 35 -0.87 -13.73 -1.89
CA SER A 35 0.32 -12.89 -1.93
C SER A 35 0.58 -12.36 -3.34
N LEU A 36 1.07 -11.13 -3.42
CA LEU A 36 1.54 -10.46 -4.64
C LEU A 36 2.94 -9.91 -4.37
N THR A 37 3.88 -10.14 -5.28
CA THR A 37 5.28 -9.71 -5.11
C THR A 37 5.66 -8.69 -6.17
N PHE A 38 6.17 -7.54 -5.73
CA PHE A 38 6.68 -6.48 -6.59
C PHE A 38 8.21 -6.55 -6.65
N GLN A 39 8.77 -6.34 -7.83
CA GLN A 39 10.20 -6.37 -8.08
C GLN A 39 10.64 -5.09 -8.79
N VAL A 40 11.78 -4.54 -8.38
CA VAL A 40 12.33 -3.36 -9.03
C VAL A 40 13.06 -3.73 -10.33
N PRO A 41 12.87 -2.98 -11.44
CA PRO A 41 13.77 -3.04 -12.57
C PRO A 41 15.08 -2.32 -12.27
N SER A 42 16.16 -2.66 -13.00
CA SER A 42 17.41 -1.88 -12.94
C SER A 42 17.18 -0.47 -13.50
N PRO A 43 17.69 0.61 -12.88
CA PRO A 43 18.71 0.66 -11.82
C PRO A 43 18.16 0.81 -10.40
N TYR A 44 16.86 0.62 -10.19
CA TYR A 44 16.22 0.84 -8.89
C TYR A 44 16.59 -0.25 -7.88
N THR A 45 16.49 0.08 -6.60
CA THR A 45 16.92 -0.79 -5.50
C THR A 45 15.88 -0.97 -4.42
N ASN A 46 14.85 -0.12 -4.40
CA ASN A 46 13.85 -0.06 -3.34
C ASN A 46 12.47 0.21 -3.92
N ILE A 47 11.44 -0.10 -3.13
CA ILE A 47 10.03 0.10 -3.45
C ILE A 47 9.42 0.97 -2.37
N LEU A 48 8.67 1.98 -2.80
CA LEU A 48 7.75 2.76 -1.98
C LEU A 48 6.34 2.29 -2.30
N PHE A 49 5.56 1.91 -1.30
CA PHE A 49 4.13 1.61 -1.45
C PHE A 49 3.31 2.58 -0.63
N GLN A 50 2.23 3.10 -1.20
CA GLN A 50 1.31 4.03 -0.55
C GLN A 50 -0.14 3.59 -0.74
N PHE A 51 -0.94 3.72 0.31
CA PHE A 51 -2.39 3.56 0.19
C PHE A 51 -3.04 4.88 -0.24
N ARG A 52 -3.94 4.79 -1.21
CA ARG A 52 -4.82 5.88 -1.65
C ARG A 52 -6.20 5.77 -0.99
N PHE A 53 -6.67 4.55 -0.85
CA PHE A 53 -7.92 4.19 -0.17
C PHE A 53 -7.70 2.88 0.58
N PHE A 54 -8.27 2.77 1.78
CA PHE A 54 -8.10 1.57 2.60
C PHE A 54 -9.30 1.35 3.52
N GLU A 55 -9.98 0.23 3.30
CA GLU A 55 -11.01 -0.30 4.19
C GLU A 55 -10.89 -1.82 4.29
N ILE A 56 -10.58 -2.29 5.48
CA ILE A 56 -10.66 -3.71 5.84
C ILE A 56 -11.46 -3.78 7.13
N THR A 57 -12.75 -4.07 7.02
CA THR A 57 -13.70 -4.02 8.14
C THR A 57 -14.52 -5.31 8.21
N SER A 58 -15.40 -5.40 9.21
CA SER A 58 -16.35 -6.51 9.34
C SER A 58 -17.77 -5.96 9.20
N SER A 59 -18.62 -6.67 8.46
CA SER A 59 -20.06 -6.38 8.35
C SER A 59 -20.83 -6.75 9.63
N LEU A 60 -20.21 -7.54 10.52
CA LEU A 60 -20.75 -7.77 11.84
C LEU A 60 -20.55 -6.50 12.66
N THR A 61 -21.65 -5.93 13.17
CA THR A 61 -21.57 -4.92 14.20
C THR A 61 -20.87 -5.53 15.40
N THR A 62 -19.63 -5.11 15.66
CA THR A 62 -19.03 -5.32 16.96
C THR A 62 -19.83 -4.45 17.93
N THR A 63 -20.86 -5.03 18.54
CA THR A 63 -21.34 -4.51 19.83
C THR A 63 -20.19 -4.72 20.78
N THR A 64 -19.27 -3.76 20.85
CA THR A 64 -18.44 -3.58 22.02
C THR A 64 -19.41 -3.21 23.14
N THR A 65 -20.02 -4.23 23.77
CA THR A 65 -20.48 -4.11 25.16
C THR A 65 -19.24 -3.95 26.04
N SER A 66 -18.49 -2.87 25.87
CA SER A 66 -17.71 -2.28 26.94
C SER A 66 -18.72 -1.54 27.83
N ASN A 67 -19.44 -2.29 28.64
CA ASN A 67 -20.15 -1.74 29.78
C ASN A 67 -19.07 -1.08 30.66
N PRO A 68 -19.14 0.23 31.01
CA PRO A 68 -18.04 0.92 31.69
C PRO A 68 -17.92 0.57 33.18
N THR A 69 -18.43 -0.59 33.60
CA THR A 69 -18.46 -1.02 35.00
C THR A 69 -18.18 -2.51 35.11
N SER A 70 -16.92 -2.89 34.98
CA SER A 70 -16.31 -3.85 35.91
C SER A 70 -14.80 -3.62 35.95
N ILE A 71 -14.34 -3.10 37.08
CA ILE A 71 -12.93 -2.98 37.42
C ILE A 71 -12.36 -4.39 37.51
N SER A 72 -11.43 -4.73 36.61
CA SER A 72 -10.44 -5.77 36.83
C SER A 72 -9.09 -5.25 36.32
N PRO A 73 -8.05 -5.19 37.17
CA PRO A 73 -6.80 -4.53 36.83
C PRO A 73 -5.86 -5.52 36.14
N ILE A 74 -5.45 -5.23 34.90
CA ILE A 74 -4.16 -5.53 34.25
C ILE A 74 -4.30 -5.07 32.80
N GLY A 75 -3.50 -4.07 32.42
CA GLY A 75 -3.48 -3.54 31.06
C GLY A 75 -3.04 -4.61 30.07
N THR A 76 -3.95 -5.02 29.20
CA THR A 76 -3.60 -5.68 27.94
C THR A 76 -3.72 -4.62 26.86
N THR A 77 -2.59 -4.12 26.39
CA THR A 77 -2.52 -3.42 25.12
C THR A 77 -2.92 -4.43 24.05
N GLN A 78 -4.17 -4.37 23.58
CA GLN A 78 -4.66 -5.25 22.53
C GLN A 78 -3.77 -5.06 21.30
N SER A 79 -3.15 -6.15 20.82
CA SER A 79 -2.20 -6.05 19.72
C SER A 79 -2.94 -5.79 18.40
N ALA A 80 -2.27 -5.18 17.42
CA ALA A 80 -2.86 -4.96 16.10
C ALA A 80 -3.31 -6.28 15.43
N ALA A 81 -2.60 -7.39 15.72
CA ALA A 81 -2.99 -8.72 15.27
C ALA A 81 -4.34 -9.15 15.88
N ASP A 82 -4.52 -8.99 17.19
CA ASP A 82 -5.78 -9.34 17.87
C ASP A 82 -6.97 -8.54 17.32
N VAL A 83 -6.75 -7.26 16.97
CA VAL A 83 -7.79 -6.42 16.38
C VAL A 83 -8.19 -6.94 14.99
N CYS A 84 -7.21 -7.22 14.13
CA CYS A 84 -7.50 -7.65 12.77
C CYS A 84 -7.99 -9.09 12.66
N ASP A 85 -7.64 -9.94 13.62
CA ASP A 85 -8.25 -11.27 13.76
C ASP A 85 -9.75 -11.17 14.06
N GLY A 86 -10.16 -10.19 14.89
CA GLY A 86 -11.58 -9.89 15.15
C GLY A 86 -12.33 -9.33 13.94
N VAL A 87 -11.64 -8.61 13.05
CA VAL A 87 -12.18 -8.17 11.75
C VAL A 87 -12.31 -9.36 10.79
N GLY A 88 -11.40 -10.33 10.89
CA GLY A 88 -11.35 -11.51 10.03
C GLY A 88 -10.67 -11.26 8.69
N ALA A 89 -9.92 -10.16 8.56
CA ALA A 89 -9.06 -9.90 7.41
C ALA A 89 -7.94 -8.90 7.75
N HIS A 90 -6.81 -9.02 7.06
CA HIS A 90 -5.71 -8.06 7.15
C HIS A 90 -4.78 -8.11 5.95
N VAL A 91 -3.99 -7.05 5.78
CA VAL A 91 -2.84 -7.02 4.89
C VAL A 91 -1.53 -6.94 5.69
N THR A 92 -0.50 -7.65 5.23
CA THR A 92 0.87 -7.58 5.77
C THR A 92 1.87 -7.40 4.63
N PHE A 93 2.90 -6.59 4.87
CA PHE A 93 3.98 -6.32 3.92
C PHE A 93 5.31 -6.91 4.42
N TYR A 94 6.08 -7.50 3.52
CA TYR A 94 7.35 -8.17 3.82
C TYR A 94 8.48 -7.65 2.92
N ASP A 95 9.67 -7.43 3.50
CA ASP A 95 10.88 -6.94 2.82
C ASP A 95 11.59 -8.05 2.05
N GLY A 96 10.97 -8.52 0.97
CA GLY A 96 11.53 -9.58 0.15
C GLY A 96 10.52 -10.21 -0.79
N SER A 97 10.92 -11.32 -1.40
CA SER A 97 10.15 -12.03 -2.43
C SER A 97 9.14 -13.06 -1.89
N SER A 98 8.90 -13.11 -0.58
CA SER A 98 7.93 -14.02 0.04
C SER A 98 7.48 -13.56 1.42
N SER A 99 6.45 -14.20 1.96
CA SER A 99 5.96 -14.02 3.34
C SER A 99 6.87 -14.59 4.43
N SER A 100 7.99 -15.23 4.06
CA SER A 100 9.04 -15.65 4.99
C SER A 100 10.12 -14.58 5.21
N ALA A 101 10.09 -13.49 4.42
CA ALA A 101 10.99 -12.36 4.60
C ALA A 101 10.59 -11.54 5.86
N PRO A 102 11.45 -10.62 6.35
CA PRO A 102 11.12 -9.76 7.48
C PRO A 102 9.85 -8.94 7.23
N VAL A 103 8.99 -8.81 8.25
CA VAL A 103 7.79 -7.97 8.17
C VAL A 103 8.20 -6.49 8.19
N LEU A 104 7.70 -5.72 7.22
CA LEU A 104 7.85 -4.26 7.17
C LEU A 104 6.70 -3.53 7.85
N SER A 105 5.47 -4.00 7.61
CA SER A 105 4.27 -3.36 8.11
C SER A 105 3.12 -4.36 8.19
N GLY A 106 2.20 -4.11 9.10
CA GLY A 106 1.03 -4.93 9.35
C GLY A 106 1.20 -5.97 10.47
N PRO A 107 0.13 -6.74 10.77
CA PRO A 107 -1.15 -6.76 10.07
C PRO A 107 -1.89 -5.42 10.18
N VAL A 108 -2.46 -4.94 9.07
CA VAL A 108 -3.30 -3.73 9.03
C VAL A 108 -4.74 -4.06 8.64
N CYS A 109 -5.67 -3.40 9.32
CA CYS A 109 -7.11 -3.42 9.08
C CYS A 109 -7.74 -2.10 9.58
N GLY A 110 -9.04 -1.92 9.39
CA GLY A 110 -9.80 -0.70 9.69
C GLY A 110 -10.00 0.19 8.47
N SER A 111 -10.43 1.43 8.70
CA SER A 111 -10.72 2.43 7.64
C SER A 111 -9.73 3.60 7.64
N SER A 112 -8.73 3.60 8.53
CA SER A 112 -7.67 4.61 8.52
C SER A 112 -6.60 4.24 7.50
N THR A 113 -6.32 5.12 6.55
CA THR A 113 -5.26 4.93 5.55
C THR A 113 -3.91 4.68 6.23
N PRO A 114 -3.29 3.50 6.04
CA PRO A 114 -1.99 3.21 6.63
C PRO A 114 -0.88 4.10 6.06
N GLY A 115 0.18 4.31 6.85
CA GLY A 115 1.37 5.01 6.38
C GLY A 115 2.11 4.25 5.27
N SER A 116 2.99 4.96 4.57
CA SER A 116 3.77 4.40 3.47
C SER A 116 4.69 3.27 3.93
N VAL A 117 4.90 2.28 3.07
CA VAL A 117 5.84 1.17 3.27
C VAL A 117 7.03 1.36 2.35
N ILE A 118 8.24 1.26 2.89
CA ILE A 118 9.48 1.40 2.12
C ILE A 118 10.33 0.16 2.37
N THR A 119 10.76 -0.51 1.30
CA THR A 119 11.64 -1.68 1.40
C THR A 119 13.09 -1.28 1.63
N THR A 120 13.89 -2.17 2.20
CA THR A 120 15.35 -2.09 2.15
C THR A 120 15.95 -2.88 0.99
N THR A 121 15.14 -3.74 0.37
CA THR A 121 15.52 -4.58 -0.78
C THR A 121 14.76 -4.20 -2.06
N GLY A 122 15.17 -4.78 -3.20
CA GLY A 122 14.49 -4.61 -4.49
C GLY A 122 13.20 -5.41 -4.64
N ASN A 123 12.67 -6.01 -3.57
CA ASN A 123 11.47 -6.82 -3.60
C ASN A 123 10.53 -6.44 -2.45
N LEU A 124 9.23 -6.41 -2.72
CA LEU A 124 8.18 -6.22 -1.72
C LEU A 124 7.15 -7.33 -1.89
N THR A 125 6.79 -8.03 -0.83
CA THR A 125 5.65 -8.96 -0.86
C THR A 125 4.52 -8.43 -0.02
N MET A 126 3.35 -8.28 -0.63
CA MET A 126 2.09 -7.93 0.02
C MET A 126 1.24 -9.19 0.17
N ARG A 127 0.75 -9.49 1.37
CA ARG A 127 -0.11 -10.64 1.66
C ARG A 127 -1.45 -10.18 2.23
N LEU A 128 -2.54 -10.65 1.64
CA LEU A 128 -3.91 -10.45 2.08
C LEU A 128 -4.43 -11.78 2.62
N VAL A 129 -4.90 -11.76 3.86
CA VAL A 129 -5.57 -12.90 4.49
C VAL A 129 -7.01 -12.51 4.79
N ILE A 130 -7.97 -13.36 4.42
CA ILE A 130 -9.38 -13.27 4.76
C ILE A 130 -9.79 -14.58 5.43
N SER A 131 -10.04 -14.53 6.74
CA SER A 131 -10.37 -15.68 7.58
C SER A 131 -11.86 -15.77 7.92
N ALA A 132 -12.65 -14.71 7.74
CA ALA A 132 -14.08 -14.69 8.03
C ALA A 132 -14.91 -14.21 6.84
N SER A 133 -16.07 -14.83 6.60
CA SER A 133 -17.02 -14.41 5.56
C SER A 133 -17.68 -13.06 5.84
N SER A 134 -17.59 -12.54 7.07
CA SER A 134 -18.06 -11.22 7.43
C SER A 134 -17.10 -10.10 7.06
N ALA A 135 -15.84 -10.43 6.74
CA ALA A 135 -14.83 -9.46 6.39
C ALA A 135 -15.16 -8.79 5.05
N GLN A 136 -14.93 -7.48 5.00
CA GLN A 136 -15.13 -6.61 3.84
C GLN A 136 -13.78 -5.95 3.53
N VAL A 137 -13.21 -6.24 2.37
CA VAL A 137 -11.88 -5.74 1.97
C VAL A 137 -12.01 -4.91 0.72
N SER A 138 -11.61 -3.65 0.79
CA SER A 138 -11.51 -2.75 -0.36
C SER A 138 -10.37 -1.77 -0.13
N PHE A 139 -9.35 -1.83 -0.97
CA PHE A 139 -8.24 -0.88 -0.92
C PHE A 139 -7.70 -0.60 -2.33
N VAL A 140 -7.09 0.57 -2.46
CA VAL A 140 -6.29 0.97 -3.60
C VAL A 140 -5.00 1.54 -3.06
N GLY A 141 -3.88 1.07 -3.59
CA GLY A 141 -2.58 1.66 -3.37
C GLY A 141 -1.81 1.81 -4.67
N ASP A 142 -0.58 2.25 -4.54
CA ASP A 142 0.38 2.33 -5.63
C ASP A 142 1.75 1.93 -5.10
N TYR A 143 2.58 1.40 -5.99
CA TYR A 143 3.99 1.24 -5.70
C TYR A 143 4.85 1.99 -6.72
N THR A 144 6.01 2.46 -6.26
CA THR A 144 7.04 3.11 -7.07
C THR A 144 8.40 2.47 -6.80
N SER A 145 9.08 2.08 -7.85
CA SER A 145 10.49 1.67 -7.83
C SER A 145 11.40 2.90 -7.78
N PHE A 146 12.33 2.93 -6.84
CA PHE A 146 13.30 4.01 -6.71
C PHE A 146 14.69 3.52 -6.31
N HIS A 147 15.69 4.36 -6.48
CA HIS A 147 16.96 4.26 -5.76
C HIS A 147 17.29 5.58 -5.08
N SER A 148 18.19 5.57 -4.11
CA SER A 148 18.64 6.79 -3.44
C SER A 148 19.99 7.26 -3.98
N GLY A 149 20.27 8.55 -3.85
CA GLY A 149 21.53 9.16 -4.24
C GLY A 149 21.41 9.96 -5.54
N SER A 150 22.51 10.07 -6.27
CA SER A 150 22.54 10.84 -7.52
C SER A 150 21.83 10.10 -8.65
N CYS A 151 20.85 10.74 -9.28
CA CYS A 151 20.23 10.21 -10.49
C CYS A 151 21.22 10.33 -11.65
N THR A 152 21.96 9.26 -11.90
CA THR A 152 22.94 9.15 -12.98
C THR A 152 22.46 8.13 -14.00
N GLY A 153 22.57 8.46 -15.29
CA GLY A 153 21.89 7.73 -16.35
C GLY A 153 20.64 8.47 -16.82
N GLY A 154 20.33 8.34 -18.11
CA GLY A 154 19.18 9.02 -18.72
C GLY A 154 17.84 8.44 -18.26
N ASN A 155 16.78 9.25 -18.36
CA ASN A 155 15.38 8.92 -18.03
C ASN A 155 15.05 8.72 -16.53
N LEU A 156 15.78 9.42 -15.66
CA LEU A 156 15.50 9.47 -14.22
C LEU A 156 15.09 10.88 -13.79
N PHE A 157 14.20 10.96 -12.79
CA PHE A 157 13.83 12.20 -12.12
C PHE A 157 14.39 12.23 -10.69
N GLN A 158 15.03 13.34 -10.31
CA GLN A 158 15.57 13.55 -8.97
C GLN A 158 14.53 14.23 -8.08
N CYS A 159 14.00 13.46 -7.13
CA CYS A 159 13.14 13.96 -6.07
C CYS A 159 13.90 14.85 -5.08
N THR A 160 13.19 15.69 -4.34
CA THR A 160 13.78 16.60 -3.34
C THR A 160 14.37 15.84 -2.15
N ASN A 161 13.84 14.66 -1.85
CA ASN A 161 14.31 13.73 -0.82
C ASN A 161 15.50 12.85 -1.27
N ASN A 162 16.15 13.18 -2.39
CA ASN A 162 17.28 12.44 -2.98
C ASN A 162 16.95 11.04 -3.51
N ARG A 163 15.67 10.73 -3.73
CA ARG A 163 15.27 9.55 -4.51
C ARG A 163 15.33 9.83 -6.00
N CYS A 164 15.51 8.75 -6.74
CA CYS A 164 15.48 8.70 -8.19
C CYS A 164 14.39 7.75 -8.62
N ILE A 165 13.40 8.29 -9.34
CA ILE A 165 12.30 7.54 -9.93
C ILE A 165 12.42 7.59 -11.45
N ALA A 166 11.62 6.78 -12.15
CA ALA A 166 11.52 6.86 -13.60
C ALA A 166 10.91 8.20 -14.02
N PHE A 167 11.45 8.83 -15.07
CA PHE A 167 11.02 10.17 -15.49
C PHE A 167 9.58 10.20 -16.01
N ASP A 168 9.08 9.09 -16.55
CA ASP A 168 7.69 8.93 -17.01
C ASP A 168 6.65 8.97 -15.87
N LEU A 169 7.10 8.80 -14.63
CA LEU A 169 6.28 8.98 -13.42
C LEU A 169 6.19 10.46 -12.97
N THR A 170 6.92 11.38 -13.63
CA THR A 170 6.93 12.81 -13.30
C THR A 170 5.83 13.56 -14.03
N CYS A 171 5.07 14.40 -13.32
CA CYS A 171 3.92 15.14 -13.86
C CYS A 171 2.91 14.25 -14.59
N ASP A 172 2.78 13.01 -14.14
CA ASP A 172 1.91 12.04 -14.75
C ASP A 172 0.43 12.41 -14.57
N GLN A 173 -0.44 11.81 -15.38
CA GLN A 173 -1.87 12.12 -15.33
C GLN A 173 -2.56 11.48 -14.12
N THR A 174 -1.94 10.47 -13.50
CA THR A 174 -2.49 9.78 -12.34
C THR A 174 -2.35 10.60 -11.06
N GLY A 175 -1.42 11.57 -11.05
CA GLY A 175 -1.15 12.45 -9.92
C GLY A 175 -0.61 11.69 -8.71
N ILE A 176 0.04 10.54 -8.92
CA ILE A 176 0.65 9.76 -7.85
C ILE A 176 1.88 10.51 -7.35
N ASP A 177 2.06 10.54 -6.02
CA ASP A 177 3.28 11.05 -5.38
C ASP A 177 4.35 9.95 -5.43
N ASN A 178 4.96 9.76 -6.59
CA ASN A 178 5.95 8.70 -6.81
C ASN A 178 7.25 8.97 -6.02
N CYS A 179 7.55 10.24 -5.73
CA CYS A 179 8.68 10.59 -4.88
C CYS A 179 8.44 10.30 -3.39
N GLY A 180 7.19 10.31 -2.94
CA GLY A 180 6.79 10.32 -1.53
C GLY A 180 7.08 11.65 -0.82
N ASP A 181 7.38 12.71 -1.58
CA ASP A 181 7.60 14.08 -1.11
C ASP A 181 6.90 15.14 -2.00
N ALA A 182 6.03 14.67 -2.89
CA ALA A 182 5.26 15.39 -3.90
C ALA A 182 6.10 16.18 -4.93
N SER A 183 7.42 16.02 -4.95
CA SER A 183 8.26 16.84 -5.83
C SER A 183 8.12 16.50 -7.31
N ASP A 184 7.72 15.28 -7.66
CA ASP A 184 7.41 14.84 -9.04
C ASP A 184 6.10 15.43 -9.59
N GLN A 185 5.24 15.96 -8.73
CA GLN A 185 3.95 16.57 -9.10
C GLN A 185 3.95 18.10 -8.91
N SER A 186 5.11 18.69 -8.60
CA SER A 186 5.22 20.10 -8.24
C SER A 186 5.12 21.05 -9.46
N PHE A 187 4.41 22.17 -9.29
CA PHE A 187 4.31 23.22 -10.34
C PHE A 187 5.62 23.98 -10.59
N GLY A 188 6.51 24.02 -9.59
CA GLY A 188 7.82 24.65 -9.70
C GLY A 188 8.93 23.61 -9.83
N PRO A 189 10.21 24.02 -9.80
CA PRO A 189 11.30 23.07 -9.73
C PRO A 189 11.15 22.11 -8.52
N PRO A 190 11.53 20.82 -8.65
CA PRO A 190 12.22 20.24 -9.81
C PRO A 190 11.31 19.79 -10.96
N ALA A 191 10.02 19.48 -10.74
CA ALA A 191 9.18 18.90 -11.78
C ALA A 191 8.64 19.90 -12.82
N ASN A 192 8.35 21.13 -12.41
CA ASN A 192 7.80 22.19 -13.27
C ASN A 192 6.53 21.73 -14.03
N CYS A 193 5.63 21.01 -13.35
CA CYS A 193 4.41 20.51 -13.97
C CYS A 193 3.49 21.64 -14.43
N ASN A 194 2.76 21.41 -15.53
CA ASN A 194 1.74 22.34 -16.01
C ASN A 194 0.38 22.00 -15.39
N ARG A 195 -0.43 23.02 -15.07
CA ARG A 195 -1.83 22.84 -14.56
C ARG A 195 -2.75 22.00 -15.45
N LYS A 196 -2.37 21.70 -16.68
CA LYS A 196 -3.21 20.97 -17.64
C LYS A 196 -3.14 19.44 -17.52
N SER A 197 -2.27 18.89 -16.66
CA SER A 197 -2.19 17.44 -16.44
C SER A 197 -3.27 16.90 -15.50
N VAL A 198 -3.82 17.75 -14.62
CA VAL A 198 -4.91 17.36 -13.71
C VAL A 198 -6.24 17.73 -14.36
N SER A 199 -6.68 16.94 -15.35
CA SER A 199 -8.10 16.97 -15.71
C SER A 199 -8.87 16.33 -14.57
N LEU A 200 -9.41 17.18 -13.69
CA LEU A 200 -10.57 16.87 -12.87
C LEU A 200 -11.70 16.44 -13.81
N ASN A 201 -11.86 15.15 -14.05
CA ASN A 201 -13.15 14.62 -14.47
C ASN A 201 -14.05 14.67 -13.23
N THR A 202 -14.81 15.77 -13.15
CA THR A 202 -16.06 15.89 -12.41
C THR A 202 -17.10 14.88 -12.89
#